data_AF-A0A916Q633-F1
#
_entry.id   AF-A0A916Q633-F1
#
_cell.length_a   1.000
_cell.length_b   1.000
_cell.length_c   1.000
_cell.angle_alpha   90.00
_cell.angle_beta   90.00
_cell.angle_gamma   90.00
#
_symmetry.space_group_name_H-M   'P 1'
#
loop_
_entity.id
_entity.type
_entity.pdbx_description
1 polymer ?
#
loop_
_entity_poly.entity_id
_entity_poly.type
_entity_poly.pdbx_seq_one_letter_code
_entity_poly.pdbx_strand_id
1 'polypeptide(L)' 'MTTVELRHQIDEYIDSLSPERLRVAVDFLAYLAERESQEATDELLRIPRFMDSLEKAEAKVSTGSYRNWRDIRRDV' A
#
# COMPACT_ATOMS: atom_id res chain seq x y z
N MET A 1 2.85 2.69 -22.15
CA MET A 1 3.82 1.74 -21.58
C MET A 1 3.10 0.82 -20.62
N THR A 2 3.46 -0.46 -20.61
CA THR A 2 3.02 -1.45 -19.62
C THR A 2 3.79 -1.26 -18.30
N THR A 3 3.28 -1.84 -17.21
CA THR A 3 3.99 -1.82 -15.91
C THR A 3 5.36 -2.49 -15.99
N VAL A 4 5.52 -3.49 -16.85
CA VAL A 4 6.79 -4.17 -17.07
C VAL A 4 7.78 -3.24 -17.79
N GLU A 5 7.32 -2.51 -18.82
CA GLU A 5 8.14 -1.53 -19.54
C GLU A 5 8.58 -0.38 -18.62
N LEU A 6 7.69 0.09 -17.72
CA LEU A 6 8.01 1.14 -16.76
C LEU A 6 9.09 0.71 -15.76
N ARG A 7 8.98 -0.51 -15.20
CA ARG A 7 9.97 -1.04 -14.27
C ARG A 7 11.33 -1.20 -14.93
N HIS A 8 11.34 -1.75 -16.14
CA HIS A 8 12.58 -1.93 -16.89
C HIS A 8 13.28 -0.59 -17.14
N GLN A 9 12.55 0.44 -17.57
CA GLN A 9 13.12 1.75 -17.80
C GLN A 9 13.65 2.41 -16.52
N ILE A 10 12.98 2.19 -15.38
CA ILE A 10 13.46 2.66 -14.06
C ILE A 10 14.78 1.96 -13.70
N ASP A 11 14.87 0.64 -13.89
CA ASP A 11 16.07 -0.13 -13.60
C ASP A 11 17.26 0.35 -14.46
N GLU A 12 17.04 0.61 -15.75
CA GLU A 12 18.07 1.18 -16.64
C GLU A 12 18.57 2.54 -16.15
N TYR A 13 17.68 3.40 -15.64
CA TYR A 13 18.10 4.67 -15.05
C TYR A 13 18.89 4.45 -13.76
N ILE A 14 18.43 3.59 -12.86
CA ILE A 14 19.12 3.28 -11.60
C ILE A 14 20.56 2.82 -11.85
N ASP A 15 20.76 1.93 -12.82
CA ASP A 15 22.09 1.40 -13.17
C ASP A 15 23.06 2.48 -13.70
N SER A 16 22.53 3.58 -14.24
CA SER A 16 23.33 4.66 -14.84
C SER A 16 23.63 5.84 -13.91
N LEU A 17 22.98 5.93 -12.75
CA LEU A 17 23.07 7.07 -11.85
C LEU A 17 24.27 6.98 -10.91
N SER A 18 24.84 8.15 -10.55
CA SER A 18 25.85 8.23 -9.50
C SER A 18 25.24 7.96 -8.11
N PRO A 19 26.06 7.58 -7.11
CA PRO A 19 25.58 7.36 -5.73
C PRO A 19 24.78 8.54 -5.15
N GLU A 20 25.17 9.78 -5.44
CA GLU A 20 24.50 11.00 -4.97
C GLU A 20 23.10 11.13 -5.60
N ARG A 21 22.98 10.79 -6.89
CA ARG A 21 21.70 10.80 -7.59
C ARG A 21 20.79 9.66 -7.18
N LEU A 22 21.37 8.49 -6.89
CA LEU A 22 20.63 7.37 -6.31
C LEU A 22 20.04 7.72 -4.95
N ARG A 23 20.76 8.48 -4.11
CA ARG A 23 20.21 8.98 -2.84
C ARG A 23 18.93 9.79 -3.05
N VAL A 24 18.96 10.74 -4.00
CA VAL A 24 17.79 11.56 -4.34
C VAL A 24 16.64 10.70 -4.90
N ALA A 25 16.96 9.69 -5.73
CA ALA A 25 15.97 8.77 -6.26
C ALA A 25 15.29 7.95 -5.15
N VAL A 26 16.06 7.47 -4.17
CA VAL A 26 15.53 6.76 -2.98
C VAL A 26 14.59 7.66 -2.19
N ASP A 27 14.98 8.91 -1.91
CA ASP A 27 14.14 9.85 -1.16
C ASP A 27 12.82 10.13 -1.89
N PHE A 28 12.87 10.30 -3.21
CA PHE A 28 11.67 10.56 -4.01
C PHE A 28 10.76 9.33 -4.14
N LEU A 29 11.33 8.14 -4.34
CA LEU A 29 10.56 6.89 -4.37
C LEU A 29 9.90 6.60 -3.01
N ALA A 30 10.59 6.88 -1.90
CA ALA A 30 10.02 6.78 -0.56
C ALA A 30 8.85 7.76 -0.38
N TYR A 31 8.98 9.00 -0.84
CA TYR A 31 7.87 9.96 -0.85
C TYR A 31 6.66 9.47 -1.65
N LEU A 32 6.88 8.88 -2.84
CA LEU A 32 5.79 8.34 -3.66
C LEU A 32 5.10 7.15 -3.00
N ALA A 33 5.86 6.22 -2.44
CA ALA A 33 5.31 5.05 -1.73
C ALA A 33 4.50 5.48 -0.50
N GLU A 34 5.00 6.46 0.24
CA GLU A 34 4.31 7.03 1.40
C GLU A 34 3.04 7.78 0.98
N ARG A 35 3.07 8.54 -0.12
CA ARG A 35 1.90 9.23 -0.69
C ARG A 35 0.83 8.26 -1.15
N GLU A 36 1.19 7.19 -1.85
CA GLU A 36 0.26 6.14 -2.27
C GLU A 36 -0.43 5.48 -1.06
N SER A 37 0.34 5.24 0.01
CA SER A 37 -0.19 4.78 1.29
C SER A 37 -1.11 5.81 1.98
N GLN A 38 -0.73 7.10 1.95
CA GLN A 38 -1.51 8.19 2.53
C GLN A 38 -2.81 8.45 1.77
N GLU A 39 -2.84 8.36 0.44
CA GLU A 39 -4.08 8.50 -0.34
C GLU A 39 -5.08 7.39 0.01
N ALA A 40 -4.60 6.16 0.14
CA ALA A 40 -5.41 5.04 0.62
C ALA A 40 -5.89 5.25 2.08
N THR A 41 -5.04 5.79 2.94
CA THR A 41 -5.38 6.11 4.34
C THR A 41 -6.43 7.24 4.43
N ASP A 42 -6.27 8.30 3.64
CA ASP A 42 -7.19 9.43 3.56
C ASP A 42 -8.56 9.00 3.03
N GLU A 43 -8.61 8.06 2.08
CA GLU A 43 -9.86 7.47 1.61
C GLU A 43 -10.59 6.77 2.77
N LEU A 44 -9.89 5.95 3.55
CA LEU A 44 -10.46 5.26 4.71
C LEU A 44 -10.92 6.23 5.80
N LEU A 45 -10.14 7.28 6.09
CA LEU A 45 -10.48 8.29 7.09
C LEU A 45 -11.69 9.17 6.69
N ARG A 46 -11.98 9.29 5.39
CA ARG A 46 -13.20 9.96 4.90
C ARG A 46 -14.46 9.13 5.11
N ILE A 47 -14.36 7.82 5.36
CA ILE A 47 -15.52 6.97 5.62
C ILE A 47 -16.09 7.32 7.01
N PRO A 48 -17.37 7.73 7.11
CA PRO A 48 -17.97 8.09 8.39
C PRO A 48 -17.87 6.96 9.42
N ARG A 49 -17.32 7.28 10.61
CA ARG A 49 -17.12 6.34 11.72
C ARG A 49 -16.24 5.13 11.38
N PHE A 50 -15.33 5.27 10.42
CA PHE A 50 -14.39 4.20 10.08
C PHE A 50 -13.54 3.79 11.27
N MET A 51 -12.96 4.75 11.99
CA MET A 51 -12.11 4.46 13.16
C MET A 51 -12.86 3.68 14.25
N ASP A 52 -14.10 4.08 14.58
CA ASP A 52 -14.95 3.34 15.53
C ASP A 52 -15.24 1.91 15.06
N SER A 53 -15.36 1.72 13.75
CA SER A 53 -15.66 0.42 13.14
C SER A 53 -14.42 -0.48 13.11
N LEU A 54 -13.25 0.11 12.87
CA LEU A 54 -11.96 -0.55 12.92
C LEU A 54 -11.63 -1.02 14.33
N GLU A 55 -11.73 -0.14 15.33
CA GLU A 55 -11.50 -0.48 16.74
C GLU A 55 -12.40 -1.65 17.20
N LYS A 56 -13.69 -1.63 16.83
CA LYS A 56 -14.62 -2.73 17.11
C LYS A 56 -14.24 -4.03 16.38
N ALA A 57 -13.70 -3.94 15.17
CA ALA A 57 -13.26 -5.11 14.42
C ALA A 57 -12.00 -5.72 15.05
N GLU A 58 -11.03 -4.90 15.46
CA GLU A 58 -9.82 -5.34 16.15
C GLU A 58 -10.15 -6.02 17.49
N ALA A 59 -11.06 -5.44 18.28
CA ALA A 59 -11.56 -6.05 19.51
C ALA A 59 -12.27 -7.40 19.24
N LYS A 60 -12.91 -7.58 18.09
CA LYS A 60 -13.52 -8.86 17.71
C LYS A 60 -12.50 -9.91 17.33
N VAL A 61 -11.39 -9.53 16.70
CA VAL A 61 -10.30 -10.44 16.34
C VAL A 61 -9.70 -11.09 17.59
N SER A 62 -9.44 -10.31 18.64
CA SER A 62 -8.90 -10.85 19.91
C SER A 62 -9.87 -11.84 20.59
N THR A 63 -11.17 -11.71 20.35
CA THR A 63 -12.20 -12.65 20.84
C THR A 63 -12.44 -13.86 19.94
N GLY A 64 -11.68 -14.02 18.85
CA GLY A 64 -11.86 -15.12 17.89
C GLY A 64 -13.08 -14.95 16.98
N SER A 65 -13.68 -13.75 16.94
CA SER A 65 -14.87 -13.47 16.12
C SER A 65 -14.47 -13.07 14.70
N TYR A 66 -13.99 -14.06 13.95
CA TYR A 66 -13.67 -13.97 12.52
C TYR A 66 -14.13 -15.25 11.80
N ARG A 67 -14.17 -15.22 10.47
CA ARG A 67 -14.48 -16.40 9.65
C ARG A 67 -13.34 -16.66 8.68
N ASN A 68 -13.08 -17.93 8.39
CA ASN A 68 -12.10 -18.26 7.37
C ASN A 68 -12.63 -17.79 6.01
N TRP A 69 -11.76 -17.18 5.21
CA TRP A 69 -12.09 -16.76 3.86
C TRP A 69 -12.66 -17.91 3.00
N ARG A 70 -12.13 -19.12 3.15
CA ARG A 70 -12.57 -20.31 2.42
C ARG A 70 -14.03 -20.67 2.70
N ASP A 71 -14.58 -20.26 3.85
CA ASP A 71 -15.96 -20.53 4.24
C ASP A 71 -16.95 -19.49 3.69
N ILE A 72 -16.45 -18.38 3.14
CA ILE A 72 -17.25 -17.24 2.68
C ILE A 72 -17.18 -17.06 1.16
N ARG A 73 -16.05 -17.42 0.54
CA ARG A 73 -15.86 -17.33 -0.91
C ARG A 73 -16.92 -18.19 -1.61
N ARG A 74 -17.73 -17.56 -2.48
CA ARG A 74 -18.74 -18.26 -3.29
C ARG A 74 -18.20 -18.68 -4.66
N ASP A 75 -17.14 -18.00 -5.09
CA ASP A 75 -16.52 -18.09 -6.41
C ASP A 75 -15.54 -16.91 -6.50
N VAL A 76 -14.23 -17.17 -6.54
CA VAL A 76 -13.27 -16.19 -7.09
C VAL A 76 -12.35 -16.88 -8.08
#